data_AF-A0A3N5EVW0-F1
#
_entry.id   AF-A0A3N5EVW0-F1
#
_cell.length_a   1.000
_cell.length_b   1.000
_cell.length_c   1.000
_cell.angle_alpha   90.00
_cell.angle_beta   90.00
_cell.angle_gamma   90.00
#
_symmetry.space_group_name_H-M   'P 1'
#
loop_
_entity.id
_entity.type
_entity.pdbx_description
1 polymer ?
#
loop_
_entity_poly.entity_id
_entity_poly.type
_entity_poly.pdbx_seq_one_letter_code
_entity_poly.pdbx_strand_id
1 'polypeptide(L)'
;MDRREFLRAAALGASALSLPPLFAQDAKVGFEELTREQVDAIDRGLRWLAKNQYSTGGIGSTCQVAFTGLAGLSFLANNSTPYRGTYAKNVRDALKFILRNTSKVGYINEAAGRGLGGSGMHGHGYATWFLAELYGMCGDTAELGDEGVKERLQKAVKIIAESQDPNGGWT
;
A
#
# COMPACT_ATOMS: atom_id res chain seq x y z
N MET A 1 -29.55 29.96 26.43
CA MET A 1 -28.67 29.12 27.27
C MET A 1 -27.26 29.67 27.10
N ASP A 2 -26.71 30.29 28.14
CA ASP A 2 -25.50 31.12 28.07
C ASP A 2 -24.23 30.24 28.12
N ARG A 3 -23.27 30.51 27.22
CA ARG A 3 -21.95 29.84 27.13
C ARG A 3 -21.19 29.85 28.47
N ARG A 4 -21.50 30.79 29.35
CA ARG A 4 -20.90 30.96 30.67
C ARG A 4 -21.37 29.94 31.71
N GLU A 5 -22.56 29.37 31.54
CA GLU A 5 -23.09 28.32 32.42
C GLU A 5 -22.42 26.95 32.13
N PHE A 6 -22.14 26.66 30.85
CA PHE A 6 -21.52 25.39 30.44
C PHE A 6 -20.08 25.25 30.98
N LEU A 7 -19.33 26.36 31.08
CA LEU A 7 -17.96 26.34 31.59
C LEU A 7 -17.87 26.22 33.12
N ARG A 8 -18.95 26.51 33.86
CA ARG A 8 -18.97 26.37 35.32
C ARG A 8 -19.27 24.95 35.79
N ALA A 9 -19.92 24.13 34.96
CA ALA A 9 -20.22 22.74 35.27
C ALA A 9 -19.00 21.79 35.14
N ALA A 10 -17.92 22.21 34.48
CA ALA A 10 -16.74 21.36 34.27
C ALA A 10 -15.68 21.44 35.39
N ALA A 11 -15.87 22.28 36.41
CA ALA A 11 -14.84 22.57 37.42
C ALA A 11 -14.99 21.81 38.76
N LEU A 12 -15.99 20.94 38.93
CA LEU A 12 -16.21 20.19 40.18
C LEU A 12 -16.22 18.67 39.96
N GLY A 13 -15.13 18.18 39.38
CA GLY A 13 -14.88 16.76 39.18
C GLY A 13 -13.40 16.43 39.01
N ALA A 14 -12.52 17.09 39.75
CA ALA A 14 -11.09 16.79 39.75
C ALA A 14 -10.82 15.56 40.66
N SER A 15 -11.30 14.39 40.25
CA SER A 15 -10.66 13.15 40.67
C SER A 15 -9.30 13.12 40.00
N ALA A 16 -8.24 13.25 40.80
CA ALA A 16 -6.87 13.11 40.37
C ALA A 16 -6.61 11.68 39.89
N LEU A 17 -7.03 11.38 38.66
CA LEU A 17 -6.39 10.35 37.86
C LEU A 17 -4.99 10.87 37.61
N SER A 18 -4.04 10.30 38.35
CA SER A 18 -2.62 10.34 38.03
C SER A 18 -2.46 9.94 36.56
N LEU A 19 -2.44 10.93 35.67
CA LEU A 19 -1.88 10.76 34.33
C LEU A 19 -0.46 10.26 34.58
N PRO A 20 -0.10 9.02 34.17
CA PRO A 20 1.30 8.65 34.19
C PRO A 20 2.03 9.74 33.41
N PRO A 21 3.21 10.21 33.89
CA PRO A 21 4.01 11.13 33.10
C PRO A 21 4.07 10.58 31.69
N LEU A 22 3.60 11.39 30.74
CA LEU A 22 3.80 11.17 29.32
C LEU A 22 5.30 11.34 29.11
N PHE A 23 6.08 10.32 29.48
CA PHE A 23 7.45 10.22 29.04
C PHE A 23 7.32 10.15 27.53
N ALA A 24 7.69 11.23 26.86
CA ALA A 24 8.09 11.16 25.48
C ALA A 24 9.01 9.95 25.41
N GLN A 25 8.65 8.94 24.61
CA GLN A 25 9.59 7.90 24.26
C GLN A 25 10.82 8.65 23.78
N ASP A 26 11.93 8.53 24.50
CA ASP A 26 13.24 8.86 23.96
C ASP A 26 13.40 7.90 22.78
N ALA A 27 12.87 8.32 21.63
CA ALA A 27 13.10 7.68 20.37
C ALA A 27 14.60 7.85 20.19
N LYS A 28 15.36 6.81 20.52
CA LYS A 28 16.71 6.65 20.03
C LYS A 28 16.57 6.59 18.52
N VAL A 29 16.61 7.76 17.87
CA VAL A 29 16.75 7.88 16.43
C VAL A 29 18.20 7.54 16.12
N GLY A 30 18.54 6.27 16.33
CA GLY A 30 19.78 5.65 15.90
C GLY A 30 19.45 4.75 14.72
N PHE A 31 20.30 4.77 13.70
CA PHE A 31 20.24 3.76 12.65
C PHE A 31 20.57 2.40 13.28
N GLU A 32 19.55 1.56 13.49
CA GLU A 32 19.74 0.17 13.89
C GLU A 32 20.07 -0.63 12.63
N GLU A 33 21.31 -1.09 12.54
CA GLU A 33 21.76 -1.93 11.44
C GLU A 33 21.01 -3.28 11.48
N LEU A 34 20.53 -3.74 10.33
CA LEU A 34 19.83 -5.02 10.23
C LEU A 34 20.75 -6.16 10.66
N THR A 35 20.25 -7.03 11.53
CA THR A 35 20.96 -8.25 11.91
C THR A 35 21.04 -9.21 10.72
N ARG A 36 22.04 -10.09 10.71
CA ARG A 36 22.17 -11.12 9.69
C ARG A 36 20.93 -12.01 9.59
N GLU A 37 20.31 -12.33 10.72
CA GLU A 37 19.08 -13.13 10.76
C GLU A 37 17.91 -12.39 10.08
N GLN A 38 17.79 -11.08 10.29
CA GLN A 38 16.78 -10.25 9.63
C GLN A 38 16.99 -10.21 8.12
N VAL A 39 18.25 -10.01 7.67
CA VAL A 39 18.60 -10.05 6.24
C VAL A 39 18.26 -11.41 5.64
N ASP A 40 18.62 -12.50 6.30
CA ASP A 40 18.31 -13.86 5.84
C ASP A 40 16.80 -14.13 5.78
N ALA A 41 16.02 -13.54 6.71
CA ALA A 41 14.56 -13.64 6.71
C ALA A 41 13.93 -12.88 5.55
N ILE A 42 14.39 -11.66 5.26
CA ILE A 42 13.96 -10.86 4.10
C ILE A 42 14.24 -11.63 2.81
N ASP A 43 15.45 -12.17 2.66
CA ASP A 43 15.84 -12.97 1.49
C ASP A 43 14.97 -14.20 1.29
N ARG A 44 14.63 -14.92 2.37
CA ARG A 44 13.68 -16.05 2.30
C ARG A 44 12.29 -15.60 1.85
N GLY A 45 11.81 -14.47 2.37
CA GLY A 45 10.52 -13.89 1.98
C GLY A 45 10.47 -13.52 0.50
N LEU A 46 11.47 -12.79 0.00
CA LEU A 46 11.54 -12.37 -1.41
C LEU A 46 11.63 -13.57 -2.36
N ARG A 47 12.45 -14.58 -2.02
CA ARG A 47 12.51 -15.83 -2.81
C ARG A 47 11.17 -16.56 -2.81
N TRP A 48 10.47 -16.61 -1.68
CA TRP A 48 9.16 -17.23 -1.61
C TRP A 48 8.14 -16.48 -2.48
N LEU A 49 8.09 -15.14 -2.40
CA LEU A 49 7.20 -14.32 -3.23
C LEU A 49 7.47 -14.57 -4.73
N ALA A 50 8.74 -14.54 -5.13
CA ALA A 50 9.12 -14.76 -6.53
C ALA A 50 8.73 -16.16 -7.04
N LYS A 51 8.85 -17.18 -6.18
CA LYS A 51 8.46 -18.57 -6.51
C LYS A 51 6.94 -18.76 -6.60
N ASN A 52 6.16 -17.97 -5.87
CA ASN A 52 4.70 -18.10 -5.78
C ASN A 52 3.93 -17.11 -6.66
N GLN A 53 4.63 -16.30 -7.47
CA GLN A 53 4.00 -15.48 -8.49
C GLN A 53 3.50 -16.36 -9.65
N TYR A 54 2.23 -16.20 -10.01
CA TYR A 54 1.63 -16.95 -11.12
C TYR A 54 2.13 -16.43 -12.47
N SER A 55 1.96 -17.25 -13.51
CA SER A 55 2.29 -16.88 -14.89
C SER A 55 1.50 -15.66 -15.39
N THR A 56 0.36 -15.36 -14.77
CA THR A 56 -0.44 -14.15 -15.03
C THR A 56 0.23 -12.87 -14.48
N GLY A 57 1.25 -13.00 -13.63
CA GLY A 57 1.93 -11.94 -12.89
C GLY A 57 1.34 -11.64 -11.52
N GLY A 58 0.16 -12.18 -11.19
CA GLY A 58 -0.49 -12.00 -9.89
C GLY A 58 0.07 -12.94 -8.82
N ILE A 59 -0.14 -12.58 -7.55
CA ILE A 59 0.19 -13.40 -6.37
C ILE A 59 -1.07 -13.67 -5.55
N GLY A 60 -1.18 -14.90 -5.06
CA GLY A 60 -2.29 -15.36 -4.23
C GLY A 60 -3.50 -15.84 -5.04
N SER A 61 -4.39 -16.60 -4.41
CA SER A 61 -5.61 -17.11 -5.05
C SER A 61 -6.82 -16.19 -4.86
N THR A 62 -6.77 -15.31 -3.87
CA THR A 62 -7.78 -14.31 -3.51
C THR A 62 -7.09 -12.95 -3.34
N CYS A 63 -7.85 -11.86 -3.43
CA CYS A 63 -7.33 -10.50 -3.21
C CYS A 63 -6.05 -10.20 -4.02
N GLN A 64 -5.99 -10.68 -5.26
CA GLN A 64 -4.75 -10.71 -6.03
C GLN A 64 -4.17 -9.33 -6.28
N VAL A 65 -4.99 -8.29 -6.50
CA VAL A 65 -4.49 -6.93 -6.65
C VAL A 65 -3.79 -6.47 -5.39
N ALA A 66 -4.37 -6.71 -4.21
CA ALA A 66 -3.77 -6.35 -2.92
C ALA A 66 -2.41 -7.06 -2.70
N PHE A 67 -2.39 -8.39 -2.83
CA PHE A 67 -1.18 -9.17 -2.60
C PHE A 67 -0.10 -8.90 -3.65
N THR A 68 -0.48 -8.66 -4.90
CA THR A 68 0.48 -8.31 -5.95
C THR A 68 1.08 -6.93 -5.72
N GLY A 69 0.29 -5.94 -5.28
CA GLY A 69 0.80 -4.62 -4.90
C GLY A 69 1.84 -4.70 -3.76
N LEU A 70 1.52 -5.44 -2.69
CA LEU A 70 2.43 -5.64 -1.55
C LEU A 70 3.71 -6.40 -1.91
N ALA A 71 3.59 -7.44 -2.74
CA ALA A 71 4.76 -8.17 -3.22
C ALA A 71 5.64 -7.29 -4.13
N GLY A 72 5.01 -6.50 -4.99
CA GLY A 72 5.69 -5.49 -5.81
C GLY A 72 6.49 -4.52 -4.95
N LEU A 73 5.88 -3.94 -3.92
CA LEU A 73 6.55 -3.06 -2.95
C LEU A 73 7.74 -3.75 -2.27
N SER A 74 7.59 -5.01 -1.86
CA SER A 74 8.71 -5.80 -1.28
C SER A 74 9.89 -5.92 -2.23
N PHE A 75 9.64 -6.16 -3.52
CA PHE A 75 10.71 -6.22 -4.52
C PHE A 75 11.36 -4.86 -4.79
N LEU A 76 10.56 -3.78 -4.85
CA LEU A 76 11.04 -2.41 -4.99
C LEU A 76 11.94 -2.01 -3.81
N ALA A 77 11.54 -2.36 -2.58
CA ALA A 77 12.33 -2.13 -1.36
C ALA A 77 13.68 -2.86 -1.39
N ASN A 78 13.77 -4.00 -2.08
CA ASN A 78 15.03 -4.69 -2.38
C ASN A 78 15.76 -4.12 -3.62
N ASN A 79 15.47 -2.87 -4.00
CA ASN A 79 16.04 -2.15 -5.14
C ASN A 79 15.91 -2.91 -6.49
N SER A 80 14.91 -3.80 -6.62
CA SER A 80 14.56 -4.44 -7.88
C SER A 80 13.49 -3.60 -8.58
N THR A 81 13.71 -3.27 -9.85
CA THR A 81 12.80 -2.47 -10.69
C THR A 81 12.41 -3.28 -11.92
N PRO A 82 11.45 -2.85 -12.76
CA PRO A 82 11.14 -3.57 -14.01
C PRO A 82 12.34 -3.74 -14.96
N TYR A 83 13.42 -2.97 -14.77
CA TYR A 83 14.58 -2.92 -15.67
C TYR A 83 15.85 -3.56 -15.10
N ARG A 84 16.00 -3.64 -13.77
CA ARG A 84 17.21 -4.13 -13.10
C ARG A 84 16.94 -4.78 -11.75
N GLY A 85 17.92 -5.55 -11.27
CA GLY A 85 17.88 -6.22 -9.98
C GLY A 85 17.40 -7.68 -10.07
N THR A 86 17.61 -8.42 -9.00
CA THR A 86 17.36 -9.87 -8.92
C THR A 86 15.92 -10.23 -9.29
N TYR A 87 14.95 -9.41 -8.92
CA TYR A 87 13.52 -9.65 -9.12
C TYR A 87 12.91 -8.82 -10.26
N ALA A 88 13.73 -8.33 -11.21
CA ALA A 88 13.25 -7.42 -12.24
C ALA A 88 12.09 -7.97 -13.07
N LYS A 89 12.15 -9.25 -13.42
CA LYS A 89 11.06 -9.95 -14.12
C LYS A 89 9.79 -9.99 -13.27
N ASN A 90 9.91 -10.30 -11.99
CA ASN A 90 8.77 -10.37 -11.08
C ASN A 90 8.06 -9.02 -10.92
N VAL A 91 8.84 -7.93 -10.81
CA VAL A 91 8.30 -6.56 -10.76
C VAL A 91 7.59 -6.20 -12.06
N ARG A 92 8.18 -6.53 -13.22
CA ARG A 92 7.56 -6.29 -14.54
C ARG A 92 6.25 -7.06 -14.70
N ASP A 93 6.21 -8.31 -14.27
CA ASP A 93 5.00 -9.13 -14.36
C ASP A 93 3.92 -8.64 -13.39
N ALA A 94 4.30 -8.20 -12.19
CA ALA A 94 3.39 -7.57 -11.23
C ALA A 94 2.81 -6.26 -11.78
N LEU A 95 3.66 -5.41 -12.37
CA LEU A 95 3.23 -4.17 -13.04
C LEU A 95 2.20 -4.46 -14.13
N LYS A 96 2.50 -5.40 -15.04
CA LYS A 96 1.57 -5.80 -16.10
C LYS A 96 0.26 -6.35 -15.55
N PHE A 97 0.32 -7.13 -14.48
CA PHE A 97 -0.87 -7.64 -13.81
C PHE A 97 -1.74 -6.49 -13.26
N ILE A 98 -1.15 -5.53 -12.55
CA ILE A 98 -1.87 -4.40 -11.97
C ILE A 98 -2.48 -3.51 -13.07
N LEU A 99 -1.72 -3.17 -14.10
CA LEU A 99 -2.21 -2.36 -15.22
C LEU A 99 -3.38 -3.04 -15.95
N ARG A 100 -3.32 -4.36 -16.15
CA ARG A 100 -4.42 -5.13 -16.74
C ARG A 100 -5.69 -5.14 -15.88
N ASN A 101 -5.55 -5.06 -14.55
CA ASN A 101 -6.67 -4.96 -13.61
C ASN A 101 -7.05 -3.49 -13.31
N THR A 102 -6.50 -2.53 -14.05
CA THR A 102 -6.85 -1.12 -13.93
C THR A 102 -7.87 -0.75 -15.01
N SER A 103 -9.07 -0.38 -14.58
CA SER A 103 -10.13 0.12 -15.48
C SER A 103 -9.74 1.46 -16.12
N LYS A 104 -10.44 1.86 -17.19
CA LYS A 104 -10.20 3.13 -17.89
C LYS A 104 -10.36 4.36 -17.00
N VAL A 105 -11.21 4.27 -15.97
CA VAL A 105 -11.45 5.34 -15.00
C VAL A 105 -10.42 5.36 -13.87
N GLY A 106 -9.52 4.39 -13.80
CA GLY A 106 -8.45 4.30 -12.80
C GLY A 106 -8.71 3.33 -11.65
N TYR A 107 -9.91 2.72 -11.56
CA TYR A 107 -10.20 1.79 -10.48
C TYR A 107 -9.41 0.50 -10.71
N ILE A 108 -8.66 0.08 -9.70
CA ILE A 108 -7.79 -1.10 -9.76
C ILE A 108 -8.42 -2.18 -8.90
N ASN A 109 -8.92 -3.23 -9.53
CA ASN A 109 -9.55 -4.34 -8.82
C ASN A 109 -9.51 -5.60 -9.69
N GLU A 110 -9.30 -6.76 -9.08
CA GLU A 110 -9.47 -8.01 -9.82
C GLU A 110 -10.95 -8.25 -10.18
N ALA A 111 -11.17 -8.99 -11.27
CA ALA A 111 -12.51 -9.46 -11.60
C ALA A 111 -13.04 -10.33 -10.43
N ALA A 112 -14.28 -10.06 -9.99
CA ALA A 112 -14.91 -10.80 -8.91
C ALA A 112 -14.97 -12.30 -9.26
N GLY A 113 -14.21 -13.11 -8.53
CA GLY A 113 -14.17 -14.56 -8.69
C GLY A 113 -15.02 -15.26 -7.62
N ARG A 114 -15.71 -16.35 -8.02
CA ARG A 114 -16.40 -17.37 -7.18
C ARG A 114 -16.79 -16.95 -5.74
N GLY A 115 -17.56 -15.87 -5.60
CA GLY A 115 -18.26 -15.54 -4.35
C GLY A 115 -17.46 -14.79 -3.28
N LEU A 116 -16.19 -14.47 -3.51
CA LEU A 116 -15.47 -13.46 -2.72
C LEU A 116 -15.37 -12.21 -3.58
N GLY A 117 -15.97 -11.10 -3.12
CA GLY A 117 -15.82 -9.82 -3.80
C GLY A 117 -14.34 -9.51 -4.02
N GLY A 118 -14.02 -8.75 -5.09
CA GLY A 118 -12.65 -8.26 -5.28
C GLY A 118 -12.16 -7.48 -4.05
N SER A 119 -10.85 -7.33 -3.92
CA SER A 119 -10.17 -6.69 -2.78
C SER A 119 -10.57 -5.23 -2.49
N GLY A 120 -11.41 -4.64 -3.33
CA GLY A 120 -12.10 -3.37 -3.07
C GLY A 120 -11.13 -2.21 -2.97
N MET A 121 -11.51 -1.19 -2.19
CA MET A 121 -10.65 -0.02 -1.97
C MET A 121 -9.32 -0.33 -1.28
N HIS A 122 -9.22 -1.42 -0.50
CA HIS A 122 -7.95 -1.86 0.06
C HIS A 122 -6.99 -2.38 -1.01
N GLY A 123 -7.48 -3.25 -1.90
CA GLY A 123 -6.67 -3.71 -3.03
C GLY A 123 -6.27 -2.56 -3.95
N HIS A 124 -7.21 -1.69 -4.26
CA HIS A 124 -6.96 -0.47 -5.02
C HIS A 124 -5.86 0.39 -4.38
N GLY A 125 -5.91 0.60 -3.06
CA GLY A 125 -4.91 1.36 -2.32
C GLY A 125 -3.51 0.75 -2.40
N TYR A 126 -3.36 -0.55 -2.12
CA TYR A 126 -2.06 -1.23 -2.20
C TYR A 126 -1.46 -1.21 -3.60
N ALA A 127 -2.29 -1.42 -4.63
CA ALA A 127 -1.83 -1.34 -6.00
C ALA A 127 -1.43 0.08 -6.40
N THR A 128 -2.19 1.09 -5.98
CA THR A 128 -1.88 2.49 -6.23
C THR A 128 -0.56 2.89 -5.57
N TRP A 129 -0.32 2.43 -4.33
CA TRP A 129 0.96 2.65 -3.65
C TRP A 129 2.13 2.02 -4.41
N PHE A 130 1.98 0.76 -4.86
CA PHE A 130 2.99 0.12 -5.70
C PHE A 130 3.28 0.92 -6.98
N LEU A 131 2.26 1.41 -7.69
CA LEU A 131 2.44 2.24 -8.88
C LEU A 131 3.14 3.56 -8.56
N ALA A 132 2.85 4.17 -7.41
CA ALA A 132 3.49 5.41 -6.96
C ALA A 132 4.99 5.23 -6.69
N GLU A 133 5.37 4.20 -5.93
CA GLU A 133 6.79 3.90 -5.65
C GLU A 133 7.53 3.54 -6.94
N LEU A 134 6.92 2.70 -7.80
CA LEU A 134 7.52 2.33 -9.08
C LEU A 134 7.75 3.55 -9.98
N TYR A 135 6.76 4.45 -10.07
CA TYR A 135 6.87 5.70 -10.82
C TYR A 135 7.95 6.62 -10.23
N GLY A 136 8.04 6.72 -8.90
CA GLY A 136 9.09 7.49 -8.23
C GLY A 136 10.50 6.96 -8.53
N MET A 137 10.65 5.64 -8.64
CA MET A 137 11.95 5.01 -8.93
C MET A 137 12.34 5.04 -10.41
N CYS A 138 11.37 4.92 -11.32
CA CYS A 138 11.64 4.63 -12.73
C CYS A 138 11.10 5.67 -13.71
N GLY A 139 10.23 6.58 -13.28
CA GLY A 139 9.47 7.44 -14.17
C GLY A 139 8.36 6.69 -14.89
N ASP A 140 7.95 7.22 -16.05
CA ASP A 140 6.89 6.60 -16.83
C ASP A 140 7.43 5.39 -17.59
N THR A 141 6.68 4.29 -17.56
CA THR A 141 7.09 2.99 -18.11
C THR A 141 6.18 2.58 -19.27
N ALA A 142 5.83 3.53 -20.12
CA ALA A 142 4.89 3.33 -21.23
C ALA A 142 5.35 2.25 -22.22
N GLU A 143 6.65 1.97 -22.33
CA GLU A 143 7.17 0.87 -23.12
C GLU A 143 6.84 -0.53 -22.55
N LEU A 144 6.33 -0.61 -21.32
CA LEU A 144 5.94 -1.85 -20.66
C LEU A 144 4.43 -2.17 -20.75
N GLY A 145 3.59 -1.29 -21.34
CA GLY A 145 2.15 -1.48 -21.50
C GLY A 145 1.46 -0.45 -22.42
N ASP A 146 0.15 -0.58 -22.65
CA ASP A 146 -0.58 0.25 -23.65
C ASP A 146 -0.79 1.72 -23.22
N GLU A 147 -0.82 1.98 -21.90
CA GLU A 147 -0.85 3.32 -21.29
C GLU A 147 0.22 3.40 -20.20
N GLY A 148 0.91 4.54 -20.09
CA GLY A 148 1.95 4.78 -19.10
C GLY A 148 1.44 4.70 -17.65
N VAL A 149 2.35 4.37 -16.73
CA VAL A 149 2.07 4.31 -15.28
C VAL A 149 1.58 5.65 -14.77
N LYS A 150 2.11 6.76 -15.32
CA LYS A 150 1.74 8.11 -14.88
C LYS A 150 0.24 8.37 -14.97
N GLU A 151 -0.35 8.11 -16.13
CA GLU A 151 -1.77 8.39 -16.37
C GLU A 151 -2.66 7.50 -15.49
N ARG A 152 -2.32 6.20 -15.40
CA ARG A 152 -3.06 5.24 -14.58
C ARG A 152 -3.00 5.59 -13.10
N LEU A 153 -1.82 6.00 -12.62
CA LEU A 153 -1.61 6.44 -11.24
C LEU A 153 -2.43 7.69 -10.92
N GLN A 154 -2.46 8.70 -11.80
CA GLN A 154 -3.26 9.91 -11.58
C GLN A 154 -4.75 9.60 -11.44
N LYS A 155 -5.28 8.72 -12.31
CA LYS A 155 -6.69 8.28 -12.24
C LYS A 155 -6.97 7.47 -10.97
N ALA A 156 -6.06 6.60 -10.57
CA ALA A 156 -6.19 5.81 -9.34
C ALA A 156 -6.21 6.70 -8.09
N VAL A 157 -5.28 7.65 -7.98
CA VAL A 157 -5.25 8.62 -6.86
C VAL A 157 -6.54 9.43 -6.79
N LYS A 158 -7.09 9.83 -7.95
CA LYS A 158 -8.38 10.53 -8.00
C LYS A 158 -9.50 9.70 -7.37
N ILE A 159 -9.57 8.40 -7.66
CA ILE A 159 -10.57 7.51 -7.05
C ILE A 159 -10.40 7.43 -5.54
N ILE A 160 -9.17 7.30 -5.03
CA ILE A 160 -8.92 7.30 -3.58
C ILE A 160 -9.47 8.58 -2.93
N ALA A 161 -9.28 9.74 -3.55
CA ALA A 161 -9.79 11.01 -3.04
C ALA A 161 -11.32 11.11 -3.10
N GLU A 162 -11.95 10.59 -4.15
CA GLU A 162 -13.40 10.65 -4.36
C GLU A 162 -14.18 9.56 -3.60
N SER A 163 -13.53 8.47 -3.21
CA SER A 163 -14.13 7.34 -2.48
C SER A 163 -14.16 7.53 -0.95
N GLN A 164 -13.72 8.69 -0.43
CA GLN A 164 -13.77 8.93 1.00
C GLN A 164 -15.20 9.26 1.46
N ASP A 165 -15.71 8.47 2.40
CA ASP A 165 -17.04 8.68 2.97
C ASP A 165 -17.02 9.79 4.07
N PRO A 166 -18.19 10.35 4.45
CA PRO A 166 -18.26 11.39 5.49
C PRO A 166 -17.78 10.97 6.89
N ASN A 167 -17.65 9.66 7.14
CA ASN A 167 -17.12 9.11 8.39
C ASN A 167 -15.60 8.88 8.33
N GLY A 168 -14.96 9.20 7.19
CA GLY A 168 -13.53 9.05 6.97
C GLY A 168 -13.08 7.68 6.46
N GLY A 169 -14.02 6.79 6.10
CA GLY A 169 -13.74 5.49 5.48
C GLY A 169 -13.55 5.59 3.97
N TRP A 170 -13.18 4.46 3.34
CA TRP A 170 -13.13 4.32 1.88
C TRP A 170 -14.04 3.18 1.44
N THR A 171 -14.91 3.45 0.47
CA THR A 171 -15.85 2.48 -0.12
C THR A 171 -15.82 2.50 -1.65
#